data_AF-A0A8C1RYV0-F1
#
_entry.id   AF-A0A8C1RYV0-F1
#
_cell.length_a   1.000
_cell.length_b   1.000
_cell.length_c   1.000
_cell.angle_alpha   90.00
_cell.angle_beta   90.00
_cell.angle_gamma   90.00
#
_symmetry.space_group_name_H-M   'P 1'
#
loop_
_entity.id
_entity.type
_entity.pdbx_description
1 polymer ?
#
loop_
_entity_poly.entity_id
_entity_poly.type
_entity_poly.pdbx_seq_one_letter_code
_entity_poly.pdbx_strand_id
1 'polypeptide(L)'
;MEVLMNMRIVLLLLSVCSETVFCFSRGKVEVACGDMTPQHGVSDPSTKDPPFNIIADKSQFSPGDEIKVTLSMASSEGKHYFKGFLIEARNAGDLNEIVGSFKLISPDISQLLKCDNKEGSAVSHTSDSHKTEVQVIWVAPSDSPSSVQFLVTVARGYKEFWVKIPGPVVSQNGIQTTTSTILSRLFTSEGCGSSKSCLRDPEGCDPQNDTACHFLSFSALGSSVMFELSGSAEGYVSFALSQDKWMGNDDVYLCIRDTNRVDIKAAYVSGRTHPIISSQNILKDTAWRLSDGVIQCSFRRDIHLPPENLNRFNLDQKYYLFMAHGRAEDGRTHRHDRQPLISTYRAAITGPPEDLTGSRSPLLIKYHGAFMLIAWTSTVSAGVIMARYFKPDWPERNILGQKVWFQLHRMLMTITVLLTLVGFVLPFMYRGGWSKRAGIHPYLGCVVMALAVIQPVMALFRPAPDASRRYIFNWMHFGTGTVAQVVAVITIFLGTHQQALSLPAPWSTGVLAFILVWFVLANLVLEVHRRGFLPIGKYFKNVKIYTEHINSDDKEEVVFVPDENETYSVESCFKNIVLAIYLCVNLGFLTTLLWTISAV
;
A
#
# COMPACT_ATOMS: atom_id res chain seq x y z
N MET A 1 -31.01 0.16 54.59
CA MET A 1 -29.66 -0.30 55.00
C MET A 1 -28.84 -0.78 53.81
N GLU A 2 -29.44 -1.41 52.80
CA GLU A 2 -28.72 -1.89 51.60
C GLU A 2 -28.15 -0.78 50.69
N VAL A 3 -28.82 0.37 50.58
CA VAL A 3 -28.32 1.51 49.76
C VAL A 3 -27.05 2.14 50.35
N LEU A 4 -26.91 2.16 51.68
CA LEU A 4 -25.69 2.67 52.34
C LEU A 4 -24.51 1.71 52.22
N MET A 5 -24.78 0.40 52.09
CA MET A 5 -23.75 -0.63 51.96
C MET A 5 -23.11 -0.63 50.57
N ASN A 6 -23.92 -0.39 49.51
CA ASN A 6 -23.43 -0.26 48.15
C ASN A 6 -22.59 1.02 47.92
N MET A 7 -22.91 2.12 48.61
CA MET A 7 -22.12 3.36 48.50
C MET A 7 -20.74 3.25 49.14
N ARG A 8 -20.61 2.47 50.23
CA ARG A 8 -19.31 2.19 50.88
C ARG A 8 -18.41 1.28 50.06
N ILE A 9 -18.98 0.32 49.33
CA ILE A 9 -18.22 -0.55 48.42
C ILE A 9 -17.69 0.23 47.21
N VAL A 10 -18.47 1.16 46.66
CA VAL A 10 -18.02 2.04 45.57
C VAL A 10 -16.94 3.03 46.03
N LEU A 11 -17.04 3.57 47.25
CA LEU A 11 -16.00 4.43 47.84
C LEU A 11 -14.71 3.65 48.19
N LEU A 12 -14.82 2.39 48.62
CA LEU A 12 -13.68 1.50 48.82
C LEU A 12 -13.00 1.10 47.49
N LEU A 13 -13.77 0.85 46.43
CA LEU A 13 -13.23 0.59 45.09
C LEU A 13 -12.58 1.84 44.46
N LEU A 14 -13.10 3.04 44.73
CA LEU A 14 -12.48 4.30 44.32
C LEU A 14 -11.21 4.63 45.13
N SER A 15 -11.13 4.20 46.39
CA SER A 15 -9.93 4.33 47.23
C SER A 15 -8.81 3.37 46.85
N VAL A 16 -9.11 2.27 46.15
CA VAL A 16 -8.11 1.30 45.65
C VAL A 16 -7.58 1.70 44.26
N CYS A 17 -8.22 2.68 43.60
CA CYS A 17 -7.78 3.27 42.33
C CYS A 17 -7.13 4.66 42.50
N SER A 18 -6.59 4.99 43.67
CA SER A 18 -5.66 6.12 43.79
C SER A 18 -4.25 5.63 43.51
N GLU A 19 -3.89 5.53 42.23
CA GLU A 19 -2.48 5.54 41.87
C GLU A 19 -1.88 6.83 42.44
N THR A 20 -0.92 6.68 43.34
CA THR A 20 -0.15 7.78 43.89
C THR A 20 0.59 8.44 42.74
N VAL A 21 0.08 9.58 42.25
CA VAL A 21 0.78 10.39 41.24
C VAL A 21 1.93 11.09 41.95
N PHE A 22 3.13 10.53 41.84
CA PHE A 22 4.35 11.20 42.27
C PHE A 22 4.72 12.29 41.26
N CYS A 23 4.32 13.53 41.53
CA CYS A 23 4.77 14.70 40.76
C CYS A 23 6.22 15.06 41.14
N PHE A 24 7.19 14.62 40.34
CA PHE A 24 8.60 14.99 40.54
C PHE A 24 8.99 16.14 39.59
N SER A 25 9.32 17.33 40.13
CA SER A 25 10.08 18.38 39.39
C SER A 25 11.54 17.97 39.14
N ARG A 26 12.00 16.91 39.82
CA ARG A 26 13.33 16.33 39.73
C ARG A 26 13.29 15.05 38.89
N GLY A 27 14.23 14.88 37.96
CA GLY A 27 14.28 13.72 37.07
C GLY A 27 14.77 12.41 37.70
N LYS A 28 14.66 12.22 39.02
CA LYS A 28 15.15 11.00 39.71
C LYS A 28 14.12 9.88 39.63
N VAL A 29 13.84 9.41 38.42
CA VAL A 29 12.75 8.48 38.11
C VAL A 29 13.30 7.24 37.40
N GLU A 30 13.73 6.24 38.17
CA GLU A 30 14.34 5.00 37.64
C GLU A 30 13.36 4.15 36.83
N VAL A 31 12.05 4.25 37.11
CA VAL A 31 11.00 3.55 36.36
C VAL A 31 10.96 3.99 34.89
N ALA A 32 11.41 5.21 34.58
CA ALA A 32 11.46 5.70 33.22
C ALA A 32 12.56 5.04 32.37
N CYS A 33 13.55 4.34 32.96
CA CYS A 33 14.70 3.86 32.18
C CYS A 33 14.32 2.82 31.10
N GLY A 34 13.31 1.98 31.33
CA GLY A 34 12.97 0.90 30.39
C GLY A 34 12.49 1.44 29.04
N ASP A 35 11.38 2.18 29.07
CA ASP A 35 10.76 2.76 27.88
C ASP A 35 11.29 4.16 27.53
N MET A 36 12.10 4.76 28.41
CA MET A 36 12.55 6.15 28.39
C MET A 36 11.41 7.17 28.38
N THR A 37 10.20 6.77 28.80
CA THR A 37 9.02 7.64 28.81
C THR A 37 8.97 8.43 30.11
N PRO A 38 8.83 9.77 30.04
CA PRO A 38 8.52 10.57 31.21
C PRO A 38 7.19 10.10 31.80
N GLN A 39 7.16 9.78 33.10
CA GLN A 39 5.97 9.28 33.81
C GLN A 39 4.95 10.39 34.09
N HIS A 40 4.55 11.13 33.05
CA HIS A 40 3.63 12.26 33.10
C HIS A 40 2.16 11.84 32.86
N GLY A 41 1.85 10.55 32.81
CA GLY A 41 0.50 10.01 32.59
C GLY A 41 0.04 10.08 31.13
N VAL A 42 -1.28 10.32 30.92
CA VAL A 42 -2.09 10.10 29.68
C VAL A 42 -1.69 10.93 28.44
N SER A 43 -0.48 11.48 28.36
CA SER A 43 -0.03 12.23 27.18
C SER A 43 0.91 11.36 26.36
N ASP A 44 0.59 11.15 25.08
CA ASP A 44 1.48 10.47 24.16
C ASP A 44 2.70 11.35 23.82
N PRO A 45 3.87 10.76 23.49
CA PRO A 45 5.01 11.50 22.98
C PRO A 45 4.65 12.34 21.75
N SER A 46 5.30 13.50 21.61
CA SER A 46 5.15 14.38 20.46
C SER A 46 5.54 13.67 19.17
N THR A 47 4.70 13.78 18.14
CA THR A 47 4.95 13.25 16.79
C THR A 47 5.65 14.26 15.86
N LYS A 48 5.96 15.47 16.36
CA LYS A 48 6.70 16.49 15.60
C LYS A 48 8.20 16.21 15.68
N ASP A 49 8.96 16.67 14.68
CA ASP A 49 10.42 16.56 14.69
C ASP A 49 11.03 17.15 15.98
N PRO A 50 11.94 16.43 16.65
CA PRO A 50 12.56 16.91 17.88
C PRO A 50 13.50 18.08 17.57
N PRO A 51 13.30 19.28 18.14
CA PRO A 51 14.14 20.45 17.89
C PRO A 51 15.44 20.43 18.71
N PHE A 52 16.08 19.26 18.86
CA PHE A 52 17.26 19.05 19.69
C PHE A 52 18.31 18.24 18.93
N ASN A 53 19.59 18.57 19.15
CA ASN A 53 20.72 17.84 18.64
C ASN A 53 21.44 17.14 19.79
N ILE A 54 21.85 15.90 19.53
CA ILE A 54 22.77 15.17 20.40
C ILE A 54 24.02 14.83 19.59
N ILE A 55 25.18 15.21 20.12
CA ILE A 55 26.47 14.98 19.45
C ILE A 55 27.45 14.34 20.43
N ALA A 56 28.32 13.49 19.90
CA ALA A 56 29.45 12.92 20.60
C ALA A 56 30.73 13.54 20.02
N ASP A 57 31.71 13.83 20.86
CA ASP A 57 32.99 14.41 20.42
C ASP A 57 33.91 13.41 19.70
N LYS A 58 33.61 12.11 19.82
CA LYS A 58 34.30 11.01 19.14
C LYS A 58 33.29 10.07 18.48
N SER A 59 33.67 9.52 17.32
CA SER A 59 32.91 8.48 16.59
C SER A 59 33.43 7.06 16.83
N GLN A 60 34.58 6.93 17.49
CA GLN A 60 35.19 5.66 17.86
C GLN A 60 35.67 5.68 19.31
N PHE A 61 35.73 4.51 19.95
CA PHE A 61 36.14 4.38 21.35
C PHE A 61 36.92 3.09 21.61
N SER A 62 37.72 3.05 22.65
CA SER A 62 38.30 1.85 23.23
C SER A 62 37.73 1.66 24.64
N PRO A 63 37.67 0.42 25.20
CA PRO A 63 37.24 0.24 26.58
C PRO A 63 38.04 1.13 27.54
N GLY A 64 37.33 1.86 28.40
CA GLY A 64 37.90 2.88 29.30
C GLY A 64 37.94 4.30 28.72
N ASP A 65 37.68 4.49 27.43
CA ASP A 65 37.64 5.82 26.84
C ASP A 65 36.47 6.66 27.38
N GLU A 66 36.74 7.95 27.48
CA GLU A 66 35.76 8.97 27.84
C GLU A 66 35.32 9.72 26.58
N ILE A 67 34.00 9.80 26.38
CA ILE A 67 33.35 10.50 25.26
C ILE A 67 32.44 11.58 25.82
N LYS A 68 32.65 12.81 25.38
CA LYS A 68 31.77 13.92 25.73
C LYS A 68 30.54 13.89 24.84
N VAL A 69 29.37 13.84 25.46
CA VAL A 69 28.06 13.88 24.82
C VAL A 69 27.39 15.20 25.16
N THR A 70 26.97 15.93 24.13
CA THR A 70 26.30 17.23 24.26
C THR A 70 24.89 17.14 23.71
N LEU A 71 23.90 17.47 24.54
CA LEU A 71 22.51 17.69 24.15
C LEU A 71 22.26 19.20 24.06
N SER A 72 21.85 19.71 22.90
CA SER A 72 21.58 21.14 22.68
C SER A 72 20.35 21.37 21.81
N MET A 73 19.84 22.60 21.77
CA MET A 73 18.75 23.01 20.88
C MET A 73 19.21 23.12 19.42
N ALA A 74 18.42 22.60 18.46
CA ALA A 74 18.76 22.57 17.04
C ALA A 74 18.21 23.76 16.21
N SER A 75 17.17 24.46 16.68
CA SER A 75 16.43 25.47 15.90
C SER A 75 16.36 26.86 16.56
N SER A 76 16.34 27.90 15.72
CA SER A 76 16.16 29.30 16.08
C SER A 76 14.69 29.78 16.07
N GLU A 77 13.71 28.92 15.75
CA GLU A 77 12.29 29.27 15.80
C GLU A 77 11.56 28.59 16.98
N GLY A 78 11.09 29.39 17.95
CA GLY A 78 10.25 28.96 19.07
C GLY A 78 10.89 29.10 20.46
N LYS A 79 10.37 28.37 21.46
CA LYS A 79 10.92 28.36 22.82
C LYS A 79 12.32 27.70 22.81
N HIS A 80 13.36 28.50 23.07
CA HIS A 80 14.77 28.08 23.03
C HIS A 80 15.25 27.22 24.22
N TYR A 81 14.34 26.53 24.93
CA TYR A 81 14.69 25.76 26.11
C TYR A 81 13.94 24.43 26.21
N PHE A 82 14.53 23.51 26.96
CA PHE A 82 13.89 22.30 27.50
C PHE A 82 13.98 22.32 29.02
N LYS A 83 13.14 21.51 29.68
CA LYS A 83 13.07 21.46 31.16
C LYS A 83 13.65 20.17 31.69
N GLY A 84 13.24 19.04 31.11
CA GLY A 84 13.69 17.71 31.50
C GLY A 84 14.43 17.00 30.38
N PHE A 85 15.34 16.11 30.76
CA PHE A 85 16.00 15.18 29.86
C PHE A 85 16.29 13.85 30.59
N LEU A 86 16.50 12.80 29.79
CA LEU A 86 17.07 11.51 30.17
C LEU A 86 17.99 11.03 29.04
N ILE A 87 19.25 10.73 29.35
CA ILE A 87 20.27 10.25 28.40
C ILE A 87 20.71 8.84 28.83
N GLU A 88 20.70 7.91 27.88
CA GLU A 88 21.20 6.55 28.03
C GLU A 88 22.14 6.19 26.87
N ALA A 89 23.07 5.30 27.15
CA ALA A 89 23.89 4.64 26.14
C ALA A 89 23.46 3.17 26.09
N ARG A 90 23.08 2.69 24.90
CA ARG A 90 22.61 1.31 24.69
C ARG A 90 23.43 0.62 23.61
N ASN A 91 23.48 -0.71 23.65
CA ASN A 91 24.12 -1.49 22.60
C ASN A 91 23.41 -1.22 21.26
N ALA A 92 24.15 -0.81 20.23
CA ALA A 92 23.53 -0.50 18.94
C ALA A 92 22.95 -1.75 18.23
N GLY A 93 23.41 -2.95 18.61
CA GLY A 93 22.88 -4.23 18.16
C GLY A 93 21.65 -4.72 18.95
N ASP A 94 21.49 -4.30 20.20
CA ASP A 94 20.31 -4.55 21.03
C ASP A 94 20.03 -3.34 21.93
N LEU A 95 19.08 -2.50 21.49
CA LEU A 95 18.72 -1.29 22.22
C LEU A 95 18.06 -1.55 23.59
N ASN A 96 17.84 -2.80 24.01
CA ASN A 96 17.39 -3.09 25.38
C ASN A 96 18.56 -3.17 26.38
N GLU A 97 19.79 -3.34 25.90
CA GLU A 97 20.97 -3.48 26.73
C GLU A 97 21.60 -2.11 27.02
N ILE A 98 21.66 -1.71 28.30
CA ILE A 98 22.31 -0.47 28.74
C ILE A 98 23.81 -0.69 28.92
N VAL A 99 24.62 0.21 28.35
CA VAL A 99 26.07 0.07 28.20
C VAL A 99 26.81 1.26 28.79
N GLY A 100 27.77 0.97 29.67
CA GLY A 100 28.68 1.95 30.24
C GLY A 100 28.06 2.79 31.37
N SER A 101 28.77 3.86 31.72
CA SER A 101 28.38 4.76 32.79
C SER A 101 28.72 6.21 32.43
N PHE A 102 28.08 7.15 33.11
CA PHE A 102 28.24 8.57 32.87
C PHE A 102 28.95 9.27 34.04
N LYS A 103 29.71 10.30 33.71
CA LYS A 103 30.24 11.32 34.64
C LYS A 103 29.59 12.67 34.29
N LEU A 104 29.26 13.44 35.32
CA LEU A 104 28.58 14.72 35.17
C LEU A 104 29.62 15.81 34.86
N ILE A 105 29.39 16.61 33.81
CA ILE A 105 30.11 17.88 33.59
C ILE A 105 29.38 19.01 34.30
N SER A 106 28.04 18.99 34.31
CA SER A 106 27.19 20.04 34.87
C SER A 106 26.32 19.53 36.03
N PRO A 107 26.89 19.25 37.21
CA PRO A 107 26.17 18.63 38.33
C PRO A 107 25.05 19.50 38.92
N ASP A 108 25.07 20.83 38.68
CA ASP A 108 24.02 21.74 39.14
C ASP A 108 22.67 21.48 38.45
N ILE A 109 22.72 21.01 37.20
CA ILE A 109 21.53 20.82 36.35
C ILE A 109 21.28 19.36 35.95
N SER A 110 22.22 18.47 36.26
CA SER A 110 22.20 17.04 35.89
C SER A 110 22.53 16.15 37.07
N GLN A 111 22.00 14.94 37.07
CA GLN A 111 22.23 13.92 38.09
C GLN A 111 22.28 12.54 37.46
N LEU A 112 23.02 11.64 38.10
CA LEU A 112 23.10 10.23 37.68
C LEU A 112 21.86 9.45 38.15
N LEU A 113 21.45 8.49 37.34
CA LEU A 113 20.41 7.51 37.65
C LEU A 113 20.99 6.10 37.62
N LYS A 114 20.34 5.22 38.37
CA LYS A 114 20.57 3.80 38.36
C LYS A 114 19.50 3.14 37.49
N CYS A 115 19.86 2.73 36.29
CA CYS A 115 18.99 1.96 35.40
C CYS A 115 19.52 0.53 35.29
N ASP A 116 18.63 -0.45 35.21
CA ASP A 116 19.00 -1.87 35.11
C ASP A 116 20.02 -2.32 36.18
N ASN A 117 19.84 -1.81 37.41
CA ASN A 117 20.74 -2.03 38.55
C ASN A 117 22.21 -1.57 38.36
N LYS A 118 22.53 -0.83 37.29
CA LYS A 118 23.86 -0.28 37.04
C LYS A 118 23.94 1.18 37.51
N GLU A 119 24.86 1.49 38.42
CA GLU A 119 25.05 2.86 38.92
C GLU A 119 25.59 3.78 37.82
N GLY A 120 25.00 4.97 37.67
CA GLY A 120 25.44 5.96 36.70
C GLY A 120 25.20 5.58 35.25
N SER A 121 24.33 4.61 34.98
CA SER A 121 24.05 4.12 33.62
C SER A 121 23.17 5.06 32.78
N ALA A 122 22.56 6.07 33.43
CA ALA A 122 21.82 7.12 32.75
C ALA A 122 22.00 8.47 33.45
N VAL A 123 21.67 9.56 32.74
CA VAL A 123 21.72 10.93 33.26
C VAL A 123 20.38 11.62 33.08
N SER A 124 19.92 12.31 34.11
CA SER A 124 18.69 13.12 34.05
C SER A 124 18.87 14.49 34.70
N HIS A 125 17.82 15.32 34.63
CA HIS A 125 17.80 16.66 35.19
C HIS A 125 17.59 16.68 36.72
N THR A 126 18.14 17.69 37.41
CA THR A 126 17.95 17.92 38.86
C THR A 126 16.70 18.74 39.20
N SER A 127 16.23 19.58 38.27
CA SER A 127 15.06 20.46 38.41
C SER A 127 14.44 20.79 37.06
N ASP A 128 13.22 21.36 37.05
CA ASP A 128 12.50 21.79 35.85
C ASP A 128 12.92 23.18 35.32
N SER A 129 14.07 23.69 35.79
CA SER A 129 14.68 24.92 35.29
C SER A 129 14.94 24.86 33.78
N HIS A 130 14.86 26.00 33.10
CA HIS A 130 15.11 26.08 31.66
C HIS A 130 16.58 25.78 31.35
N LYS A 131 16.79 24.90 30.38
CA LYS A 131 18.10 24.48 29.88
C LYS A 131 18.14 24.64 28.37
N THR A 132 19.28 25.07 27.86
CA THR A 132 19.54 25.21 26.42
C THR A 132 20.54 24.16 25.93
N GLU A 133 21.41 23.71 26.83
CA GLU A 133 22.43 22.71 26.60
C GLU A 133 22.71 21.91 27.88
N VAL A 134 23.07 20.63 27.72
CA VAL A 134 23.60 19.76 28.78
C VAL A 134 24.77 18.98 28.22
N GLN A 135 25.87 18.90 28.98
CA GLN A 135 27.05 18.11 28.63
C GLN A 135 27.29 17.03 29.69
N VAL A 136 27.63 15.82 29.23
CA VAL A 136 27.97 14.67 30.07
C VAL A 136 29.14 13.93 29.46
N ILE A 137 29.86 13.15 30.26
CA ILE A 137 30.91 12.24 29.77
C ILE A 137 30.38 10.82 29.89
N TRP A 138 30.38 10.07 28.80
CA TRP A 138 30.17 8.63 28.81
C TRP A 138 31.51 7.90 28.90
N VAL A 139 31.57 6.86 29.73
CA VAL A 139 32.75 6.03 29.97
C VAL A 139 32.48 4.64 29.41
N ALA A 140 33.30 4.22 28.45
CA ALA A 140 33.21 2.91 27.84
C ALA A 140 33.58 1.81 28.85
N PRO A 141 32.72 0.81 29.10
CA PRO A 141 33.02 -0.26 30.06
C PRO A 141 34.02 -1.27 29.49
N SER A 142 34.63 -2.10 30.34
CA SER A 142 35.63 -3.09 29.91
C SER A 142 35.06 -4.16 28.96
N ASP A 143 33.78 -4.49 29.11
CA ASP A 143 32.98 -5.43 28.33
C ASP A 143 32.16 -4.75 27.23
N SER A 144 32.67 -3.64 26.68
CA SER A 144 31.96 -2.87 25.66
C SER A 144 31.58 -3.70 24.42
N PRO A 145 30.36 -3.52 23.87
CA PRO A 145 29.97 -4.08 22.59
C PRO A 145 30.67 -3.36 21.42
N SER A 146 30.54 -3.91 20.21
CA SER A 146 31.17 -3.39 19.00
C SER A 146 30.73 -1.97 18.63
N SER A 147 29.51 -1.57 19.00
CA SER A 147 29.02 -0.20 18.87
C SER A 147 27.93 0.14 19.88
N VAL A 148 27.87 1.42 20.24
CA VAL A 148 26.97 1.97 21.24
C VAL A 148 26.20 3.13 20.61
N GLN A 149 24.88 3.15 20.83
CA GLN A 149 24.01 4.25 20.42
C GLN A 149 23.54 5.04 21.63
N PHE A 150 23.68 6.36 21.58
CA PHE A 150 23.10 7.25 22.57
C PHE A 150 21.62 7.48 22.27
N LEU A 151 20.75 7.33 23.28
CA LEU A 151 19.33 7.68 23.19
C LEU A 151 19.03 8.82 24.16
N VAL A 152 18.17 9.73 23.72
CA VAL A 152 17.73 10.85 24.57
C VAL A 152 16.22 11.00 24.57
N THR A 153 15.67 11.25 25.76
CA THR A 153 14.30 11.73 25.95
C THR A 153 14.37 13.17 26.42
N VAL A 154 13.58 14.05 25.82
CA VAL A 154 13.55 15.48 26.16
C VAL A 154 12.12 15.90 26.47
N ALA A 155 11.92 16.55 27.62
CA ALA A 155 10.65 17.11 28.03
C ALA A 155 10.72 18.64 28.02
N ARG A 156 9.89 19.27 27.18
CA ARG A 156 9.71 20.73 27.15
C ARG A 156 8.63 21.19 28.13
N GLY A 157 7.64 20.33 28.39
CA GLY A 157 6.62 20.53 29.40
C GLY A 157 5.88 19.24 29.71
N TYR A 158 4.86 19.32 30.56
CA TYR A 158 4.13 18.13 31.04
C TYR A 158 3.46 17.32 29.92
N LYS A 159 3.01 17.98 28.85
CA LYS A 159 2.32 17.36 27.70
C LYS A 159 3.14 17.40 26.40
N GLU A 160 4.36 17.94 26.45
CA GLU A 160 5.20 18.15 25.25
C GLU A 160 6.58 17.59 25.54
N PHE A 161 6.80 16.35 25.09
CA PHE A 161 8.04 15.62 25.27
C PHE A 161 8.27 14.65 24.09
N TRP A 162 9.52 14.22 23.92
CA TRP A 162 9.98 13.30 22.90
C TRP A 162 10.76 12.18 23.57
N VAL A 163 10.55 10.95 23.10
CA VAL A 163 11.08 9.74 23.73
C VAL A 163 11.98 8.99 22.76
N LYS A 164 13.11 8.44 23.25
CA LYS A 164 14.05 7.61 22.45
C LYS A 164 14.49 8.27 21.14
N ILE A 165 14.79 9.57 21.19
CA ILE A 165 15.42 10.28 20.07
C ILE A 165 16.78 9.61 19.83
N PRO A 166 17.04 9.08 18.63
CA PRO A 166 18.30 8.41 18.32
C PRO A 166 19.42 9.45 18.19
N GLY A 167 20.51 9.22 18.91
CA GLY A 167 21.74 9.97 18.81
C GLY A 167 22.85 9.26 18.04
N PRO A 168 24.09 9.80 18.09
CA PRO A 168 25.21 9.25 17.35
C PRO A 168 25.53 7.83 17.81
N VAL A 169 25.98 7.01 16.86
CA VAL A 169 26.54 5.68 17.11
C VAL A 169 28.06 5.81 17.16
N VAL A 170 28.67 5.25 18.19
CA VAL A 170 30.14 5.24 18.37
C VAL A 170 30.60 3.78 18.38
N SER A 171 31.67 3.48 17.64
CA SER A 171 32.14 2.09 17.43
C SER A 171 33.47 1.80 18.14
N GLN A 172 33.70 0.55 18.52
CA GLN A 172 34.93 0.14 19.20
C GLN A 172 36.15 0.08 18.25
N ASN A 173 37.29 0.63 18.66
CA ASN A 173 38.56 0.58 17.93
C ASN A 173 39.07 -0.86 17.81
N GLY A 174 39.41 -1.30 16.60
CA GLY A 174 40.07 -2.60 16.34
C GLY A 174 39.15 -3.72 15.85
N ILE A 175 37.85 -3.50 15.75
CA ILE A 175 36.98 -4.32 14.89
C ILE A 175 36.93 -3.60 13.54
N GLN A 176 37.46 -4.24 12.48
CA GLN A 176 37.26 -3.79 11.11
C GLN A 176 35.76 -3.78 10.83
N THR A 177 35.09 -2.64 11.07
CA THR A 177 33.99 -2.26 10.21
C THR A 177 34.55 -2.27 8.81
N THR A 178 34.05 -3.19 7.97
CA THR A 178 34.21 -3.13 6.52
C THR A 178 34.00 -1.69 6.10
N THR A 179 35.08 -0.99 5.78
CA THR A 179 35.01 0.42 5.39
C THR A 179 34.18 0.44 4.13
N SER A 180 32.94 0.93 4.24
CA SER A 180 32.10 1.03 3.05
C SER A 180 32.77 2.02 2.11
N THR A 181 33.18 1.54 0.94
CA THR A 181 33.87 2.36 -0.03
C THR A 181 32.88 3.09 -0.92
N ILE A 182 33.28 4.27 -1.41
CA ILE A 182 32.49 4.99 -2.41
C ILE A 182 32.57 4.20 -3.72
N LEU A 183 31.42 3.89 -4.29
CA LEU A 183 31.32 3.15 -5.55
C LEU A 183 31.94 3.98 -6.70
N SER A 184 32.98 3.44 -7.34
CA SER A 184 33.74 4.14 -8.39
C SER A 184 33.14 4.01 -9.79
N ARG A 185 32.33 2.97 -10.04
CA ARG A 185 31.69 2.68 -11.34
C ARG A 185 30.17 2.65 -11.19
N LEU A 186 29.46 3.28 -12.12
CA LEU A 186 28.00 3.20 -12.23
C LEU A 186 27.57 1.80 -12.66
N PHE A 187 26.51 1.28 -12.06
CA PHE A 187 25.87 0.06 -12.53
C PHE A 187 25.28 0.27 -13.92
N THR A 188 25.24 -0.79 -14.71
CA THR A 188 24.64 -0.83 -16.06
C THR A 188 23.84 -2.12 -16.23
N SER A 189 22.85 -2.09 -17.12
CA SER A 189 22.12 -3.27 -17.57
C SER A 189 22.91 -4.15 -18.56
N GLU A 190 24.09 -3.73 -19.00
CA GLU A 190 24.99 -4.57 -19.81
C GLU A 190 25.30 -5.89 -19.08
N GLY A 191 25.16 -7.01 -19.80
CA GLY A 191 25.39 -8.34 -19.25
C GLY A 191 24.19 -9.00 -18.56
N CYS A 192 23.04 -8.32 -18.44
CA CYS A 192 21.81 -8.95 -17.96
C CYS A 192 21.43 -10.15 -18.84
N GLY A 193 21.16 -11.31 -18.23
CA GLY A 193 20.83 -12.56 -18.92
C GLY A 193 22.03 -13.26 -19.60
N SER A 194 23.25 -12.76 -19.41
CA SER A 194 24.46 -13.34 -20.03
C SER A 194 25.62 -13.50 -19.05
N SER A 195 26.01 -12.43 -18.34
CA SER A 195 27.06 -12.46 -17.31
C SER A 195 26.52 -12.27 -15.90
N LYS A 196 25.33 -11.66 -15.77
CA LYS A 196 24.63 -11.49 -14.48
C LYS A 196 23.13 -11.63 -14.65
N SER A 197 22.45 -12.05 -13.60
CA SER A 197 20.99 -12.03 -13.56
C SER A 197 20.50 -10.64 -13.15
N CYS A 198 19.37 -10.21 -13.69
CA CYS A 198 18.81 -8.89 -13.42
C CYS A 198 17.31 -8.93 -13.21
N LEU A 199 16.80 -8.04 -12.35
CA LEU A 199 15.39 -7.71 -12.24
C LEU A 199 15.26 -6.18 -12.32
N ARG A 200 14.38 -5.69 -13.19
CA ARG A 200 14.31 -4.27 -13.57
C ARG A 200 12.88 -3.76 -13.60
N ASP A 201 12.67 -2.54 -13.11
CA ASP A 201 11.41 -1.81 -13.23
C ASP A 201 11.68 -0.32 -13.52
N PRO A 202 11.28 0.21 -14.70
CA PRO A 202 10.57 -0.49 -15.78
C PRO A 202 11.39 -1.59 -16.48
N GLU A 203 10.72 -2.53 -17.14
CA GLU A 203 11.39 -3.56 -17.93
C GLU A 203 12.26 -2.93 -19.04
N GLY A 204 13.50 -3.40 -19.18
CA GLY A 204 14.43 -2.88 -20.19
C GLY A 204 15.23 -1.64 -19.79
N CYS A 205 14.98 -1.01 -18.63
CA CYS A 205 15.70 0.20 -18.21
C CYS A 205 17.20 -0.06 -17.93
N ASP A 206 18.00 1.02 -17.96
CA ASP A 206 19.44 1.01 -17.62
C ASP A 206 19.71 1.96 -16.43
N PRO A 207 20.17 1.44 -15.26
CA PRO A 207 20.46 2.27 -14.09
C PRO A 207 21.62 3.27 -14.28
N GLN A 208 22.41 3.17 -15.36
CA GLN A 208 23.45 4.14 -15.65
C GLN A 208 22.88 5.50 -16.08
N ASN A 209 21.81 5.48 -16.88
CA ASN A 209 21.29 6.66 -17.56
C ASN A 209 19.87 7.03 -17.13
N ASP A 210 19.11 6.08 -16.57
CA ASP A 210 17.72 6.27 -16.17
C ASP A 210 17.60 6.29 -14.64
N THR A 211 17.31 7.46 -14.09
CA THR A 211 17.11 7.65 -12.64
C THR A 211 15.86 6.98 -12.12
N ALA A 212 14.87 6.69 -12.98
CA ALA A 212 13.65 5.96 -12.62
C ALA A 212 13.85 4.44 -12.63
N CYS A 213 15.01 3.95 -13.07
CA CYS A 213 15.31 2.53 -13.15
C CYS A 213 15.60 1.95 -11.77
N HIS A 214 14.65 1.15 -11.26
CA HIS A 214 14.87 0.29 -10.12
C HIS A 214 15.49 -1.02 -10.60
N PHE A 215 16.70 -1.32 -10.10
CA PHE A 215 17.56 -2.34 -10.65
C PHE A 215 18.14 -3.20 -9.54
N LEU A 216 18.03 -4.52 -9.70
CA LEU A 216 18.73 -5.52 -8.91
C LEU A 216 19.50 -6.40 -9.88
N SER A 217 20.78 -6.59 -9.63
CA SER A 217 21.59 -7.62 -10.30
C SER A 217 22.26 -8.53 -9.30
N PHE A 218 22.55 -9.74 -9.74
CA PHE A 218 23.38 -10.67 -8.98
C PHE A 218 24.18 -11.60 -9.88
N SER A 219 25.38 -11.96 -9.42
CA SER A 219 26.26 -12.91 -10.10
C SER A 219 27.05 -13.74 -9.08
N ALA A 220 27.18 -15.03 -9.38
CA ALA A 220 27.96 -15.94 -8.53
C ALA A 220 29.47 -15.72 -8.73
N LEU A 221 30.19 -15.64 -7.62
CA LEU A 221 31.64 -15.47 -7.52
C LEU A 221 32.20 -16.56 -6.59
N GLY A 222 32.49 -17.74 -7.16
CA GLY A 222 32.98 -18.88 -6.40
C GLY A 222 31.98 -19.32 -5.31
N SER A 223 32.35 -19.14 -4.04
CA SER A 223 31.52 -19.48 -2.87
C SER A 223 30.63 -18.33 -2.37
N SER A 224 30.53 -17.24 -3.13
CA SER A 224 29.80 -16.02 -2.76
C SER A 224 29.01 -15.48 -3.93
N VAL A 225 28.12 -14.52 -3.68
CA VAL A 225 27.32 -13.83 -4.70
C VAL A 225 27.52 -12.33 -4.52
N MET A 226 27.78 -11.64 -5.62
CA MET A 226 27.79 -10.18 -5.68
C MET A 226 26.38 -9.70 -5.99
N PHE A 227 25.88 -8.73 -5.23
CA PHE A 227 24.62 -8.05 -5.46
C PHE A 227 24.86 -6.58 -5.80
N GLU A 228 24.12 -6.07 -6.78
CA GLU A 228 24.06 -4.65 -7.11
C GLU A 228 22.60 -4.21 -7.03
N LEU A 229 22.32 -3.13 -6.30
CA LEU A 229 20.97 -2.60 -6.13
C LEU A 229 21.00 -1.09 -6.39
N SER A 230 20.07 -0.62 -7.22
CA SER A 230 19.94 0.79 -7.60
C SER A 230 18.48 1.21 -7.68
N GLY A 231 18.21 2.47 -7.34
CA GLY A 231 16.92 3.09 -7.59
C GLY A 231 16.80 4.47 -6.97
N SER A 232 15.93 5.30 -7.54
CA SER A 232 15.54 6.58 -6.93
C SER A 232 14.67 6.35 -5.70
N ALA A 233 15.07 6.91 -4.56
CA ALA A 233 14.28 6.84 -3.34
C ALA A 233 14.63 7.98 -2.38
N GLU A 234 13.62 8.52 -1.70
CA GLU A 234 13.83 9.50 -0.62
C GLU A 234 14.43 8.86 0.63
N GLY A 235 14.32 7.53 0.78
CA GLY A 235 14.72 6.82 1.98
C GLY A 235 15.54 5.56 1.75
N TYR A 236 14.96 4.53 1.15
CA TYR A 236 15.65 3.26 0.96
C TYR A 236 15.26 2.56 -0.34
N VAL A 237 16.19 1.74 -0.82
CA VAL A 237 15.94 0.69 -1.82
C VAL A 237 16.27 -0.64 -1.17
N SER A 238 15.46 -1.67 -1.44
CA SER A 238 15.61 -2.98 -0.85
C SER A 238 15.22 -4.08 -1.81
N PHE A 239 15.76 -5.26 -1.58
CA PHE A 239 15.21 -6.48 -2.14
C PHE A 239 15.07 -7.56 -1.07
N ALA A 240 14.22 -8.55 -1.33
CA ALA A 240 14.05 -9.70 -0.47
C ALA A 240 14.01 -11.00 -1.27
N LEU A 241 14.51 -12.07 -0.64
CA LEU A 241 14.37 -13.44 -1.09
C LEU A 241 13.19 -14.06 -0.37
N SER A 242 12.24 -14.58 -1.14
CA SER A 242 11.02 -15.21 -0.61
C SER A 242 10.79 -16.60 -1.21
N GLN A 243 10.16 -17.48 -0.44
CA GLN A 243 9.77 -18.81 -0.89
C GLN A 243 8.42 -18.79 -1.64
N ASP A 244 7.63 -17.74 -1.47
CA ASP A 244 6.33 -17.57 -2.11
C ASP A 244 6.14 -16.13 -2.65
N LYS A 245 4.92 -15.79 -3.10
CA LYS A 245 4.58 -14.43 -3.58
C LYS A 245 3.93 -13.57 -2.49
N TRP A 246 4.09 -13.94 -1.22
CA TRP A 246 3.49 -13.29 -0.06
C TRP A 246 4.56 -12.65 0.82
N MET A 247 4.57 -11.31 0.85
CA MET A 247 5.41 -10.59 1.79
C MET A 247 5.10 -11.04 3.22
N GLY A 248 6.11 -11.56 3.89
CA GLY A 248 5.89 -12.33 5.10
C GLY A 248 7.16 -12.84 5.71
N ASN A 249 7.67 -13.96 5.21
CA ASN A 249 8.78 -14.70 5.81
C ASN A 249 9.98 -14.61 4.89
N ASP A 250 10.56 -13.41 4.80
CA ASP A 250 11.49 -13.04 3.73
C ASP A 250 12.85 -12.62 4.29
N ASP A 251 13.93 -13.03 3.61
CA ASP A 251 15.31 -12.58 3.88
C ASP A 251 15.58 -11.30 3.09
N VAL A 252 15.77 -10.18 3.79
CA VAL A 252 15.73 -8.82 3.22
C VAL A 252 17.10 -8.15 3.28
N TYR A 253 17.43 -7.41 2.23
CA TYR A 253 18.63 -6.58 2.12
C TYR A 253 18.22 -5.15 1.80
N LEU A 254 18.73 -4.19 2.56
CA LEU A 254 18.32 -2.80 2.51
C LEU A 254 19.51 -1.89 2.33
N CYS A 255 19.33 -0.88 1.48
CA CYS A 255 20.23 0.25 1.33
C CYS A 255 19.47 1.50 1.75
N ILE A 256 19.77 1.97 2.96
CA ILE A 256 19.03 3.01 3.66
C ILE A 256 19.85 4.28 3.62
N ARG A 257 19.29 5.34 3.05
CA ARG A 257 19.86 6.68 3.10
C ARG A 257 19.83 7.19 4.53
N ASP A 258 20.99 7.60 5.02
CA ASP A 258 21.15 8.29 6.29
C ASP A 258 21.94 9.58 6.03
N THR A 259 21.23 10.70 5.98
CA THR A 259 21.78 12.02 5.66
C THR A 259 22.55 12.05 4.32
N ASN A 260 23.88 11.84 4.36
CA ASN A 260 24.80 11.85 3.22
C ASN A 260 25.49 10.49 2.98
N ARG A 261 25.12 9.45 3.71
CA ARG A 261 25.63 8.08 3.54
C ARG A 261 24.49 7.11 3.23
N VAL A 262 24.86 5.92 2.77
CA VAL A 262 23.94 4.81 2.59
C VAL A 262 24.39 3.65 3.47
N ASP A 263 23.55 3.26 4.41
CA ASP A 263 23.76 2.09 5.25
C ASP A 263 23.22 0.85 4.55
N ILE A 264 24.10 -0.13 4.32
CA ILE A 264 23.73 -1.43 3.77
C ILE A 264 23.49 -2.39 4.93
N LYS A 265 22.26 -2.89 5.07
CA LYS A 265 21.84 -3.75 6.18
C LYS A 265 21.18 -5.02 5.65
N ALA A 266 21.41 -6.11 6.38
CA ALA A 266 20.67 -7.34 6.21
C ALA A 266 19.61 -7.47 7.31
N ALA A 267 18.43 -7.95 6.97
CA ALA A 267 17.29 -8.04 7.86
C ALA A 267 16.41 -9.24 7.53
N TYR A 268 15.47 -9.53 8.42
CA TYR A 268 14.42 -10.52 8.20
C TYR A 268 13.06 -9.87 8.48
N VAL A 269 12.04 -10.26 7.72
CA VAL A 269 10.66 -9.83 7.92
C VAL A 269 9.82 -11.03 8.32
N SER A 270 8.86 -10.81 9.22
CA SER A 270 7.82 -11.77 9.62
C SER A 270 6.44 -11.12 9.48
N GLY A 271 5.67 -11.54 8.49
CA GLY A 271 4.40 -10.90 8.11
C GLY A 271 4.60 -9.55 7.39
N ARG A 272 3.62 -8.64 7.50
CA ARG A 272 3.70 -7.29 6.91
C ARG A 272 4.10 -6.26 7.97
N THR A 273 5.24 -6.49 8.62
CA THR A 273 5.80 -5.66 9.70
C THR A 273 7.07 -4.95 9.26
N HIS A 274 7.64 -4.13 10.14
CA HIS A 274 8.97 -3.57 9.91
C HIS A 274 10.04 -4.67 9.89
N PRO A 275 11.08 -4.52 9.06
CA PRO A 275 12.20 -5.45 9.02
C PRO A 275 12.99 -5.43 10.33
N ILE A 276 13.36 -6.62 10.80
CA ILE A 276 14.20 -6.82 11.98
C ILE A 276 15.64 -6.91 11.48
N ILE A 277 16.43 -5.87 11.78
CA ILE A 277 17.84 -5.80 11.37
C ILE A 277 18.63 -6.92 12.07
N SER A 278 19.50 -7.59 11.33
CA SER A 278 20.37 -8.63 11.88
C SER A 278 21.49 -8.00 12.72
N SER A 279 21.74 -8.58 13.90
CA SER A 279 22.83 -8.17 14.79
C SER A 279 24.22 -8.58 14.26
N GLN A 280 24.30 -9.56 13.36
CA GLN A 280 25.54 -10.02 12.75
C GLN A 280 25.71 -9.39 11.35
N ASN A 281 26.86 -8.75 11.11
CA ASN A 281 27.19 -8.26 9.78
C ASN A 281 27.74 -9.40 8.91
N ILE A 282 26.86 -10.00 8.12
CA ILE A 282 27.21 -11.07 7.17
C ILE A 282 27.63 -10.55 5.78
N LEU A 283 27.54 -9.24 5.56
CA LEU A 283 27.80 -8.61 4.27
C LEU A 283 29.27 -8.20 4.16
N LYS A 284 29.88 -8.51 3.02
CA LYS A 284 31.29 -8.20 2.72
C LYS A 284 31.37 -7.23 1.55
N ASP A 285 32.51 -6.56 1.40
CA ASP A 285 32.80 -5.66 0.26
C ASP A 285 31.67 -4.69 -0.08
N THR A 286 31.10 -4.08 0.97
CA THR A 286 30.02 -3.11 0.84
C THR A 286 30.54 -1.84 0.18
N ALA A 287 29.86 -1.37 -0.87
CA ALA A 287 30.12 -0.09 -1.50
C ALA A 287 28.80 0.62 -1.82
N TRP A 288 28.79 1.95 -1.81
CA TRP A 288 27.58 2.71 -2.13
C TRP A 288 27.89 4.04 -2.83
N ARG A 289 26.85 4.60 -3.44
CA ARG A 289 26.83 5.93 -4.03
C ARG A 289 25.43 6.53 -3.87
N LEU A 290 25.41 7.83 -3.58
CA LEU A 290 24.20 8.64 -3.53
C LEU A 290 24.43 9.88 -4.42
N SER A 291 23.72 9.95 -5.54
CA SER A 291 23.81 11.06 -6.50
C SER A 291 22.44 11.29 -7.12
N ASP A 292 22.02 12.55 -7.24
CA ASP A 292 20.78 12.93 -7.94
C ASP A 292 19.52 12.20 -7.42
N GLY A 293 19.49 11.89 -6.13
CA GLY A 293 18.39 11.13 -5.50
C GLY A 293 18.39 9.62 -5.77
N VAL A 294 19.37 9.11 -6.51
CA VAL A 294 19.56 7.68 -6.79
C VAL A 294 20.47 7.06 -5.74
N ILE A 295 19.96 6.01 -5.07
CA ILE A 295 20.73 5.16 -4.16
C ILE A 295 21.30 4.02 -4.98
N GLN A 296 22.62 3.83 -4.91
CA GLN A 296 23.31 2.66 -5.45
C GLN A 296 24.10 1.99 -4.35
N CYS A 297 23.99 0.68 -4.24
CA CYS A 297 24.75 -0.11 -3.28
C CYS A 297 25.12 -1.46 -3.87
N SER A 298 26.31 -1.93 -3.52
CA SER A 298 26.76 -3.29 -3.79
C SER A 298 27.29 -3.93 -2.53
N PHE A 299 27.19 -5.24 -2.48
CA PHE A 299 27.76 -6.04 -1.42
C PHE A 299 27.92 -7.49 -1.88
N ARG A 300 28.81 -8.20 -1.21
CA ARG A 300 29.05 -9.63 -1.39
C ARG A 300 28.48 -10.41 -0.20
N ARG A 301 27.85 -11.55 -0.49
CA ARG A 301 27.34 -12.48 0.52
C ARG A 301 27.75 -13.91 0.19
N ASP A 302 28.22 -14.64 1.19
CA ASP A 302 28.53 -16.06 1.02
C ASP A 302 27.25 -16.88 0.71
N ILE A 303 27.39 -17.96 -0.07
CA ILE A 303 26.26 -18.81 -0.48
C ILE A 303 25.65 -19.51 0.74
N HIS A 304 26.51 -20.07 1.59
CA HIS A 304 26.17 -20.76 2.83
C HIS A 304 26.60 -19.91 4.01
N LEU A 305 25.71 -19.73 4.98
CA LEU A 305 26.00 -19.04 6.23
C LEU A 305 26.21 -20.05 7.37
N PRO A 306 26.95 -19.67 8.43
CA PRO A 306 27.06 -20.50 9.63
C PRO A 306 25.68 -20.80 10.24
N PRO A 307 25.50 -21.98 10.88
CA PRO A 307 24.20 -22.43 11.40
C PRO A 307 23.59 -21.53 12.48
N GLU A 308 24.37 -20.62 13.06
CA GLU A 308 23.90 -19.59 14.01
C GLU A 308 22.95 -18.55 13.35
N ASN A 309 22.94 -18.46 12.01
CA ASN A 309 22.11 -17.54 11.25
C ASN A 309 20.76 -18.18 10.82
N LEU A 310 20.00 -18.73 11.77
CA LEU A 310 18.81 -19.56 11.53
C LEU A 310 17.70 -18.89 10.69
N ASN A 311 17.63 -17.56 10.66
CA ASN A 311 16.59 -16.81 9.91
C ASN A 311 17.07 -16.32 8.53
N ARG A 312 18.19 -16.84 8.01
CA ARG A 312 18.80 -16.41 6.75
C ARG A 312 18.74 -17.52 5.70
N PHE A 313 18.56 -17.13 4.44
CA PHE A 313 18.33 -18.08 3.36
C PHE A 313 19.64 -18.45 2.66
N ASN A 314 19.89 -19.73 2.39
CA ASN A 314 21.06 -20.12 1.58
C ASN A 314 20.85 -19.72 0.11
N LEU A 315 21.90 -19.27 -0.58
CA LEU A 315 21.77 -18.79 -1.97
C LEU A 315 21.80 -19.91 -3.03
N ASP A 316 21.98 -21.17 -2.61
CA ASP A 316 21.96 -22.35 -3.49
C ASP A 316 20.53 -22.84 -3.82
N GLN A 317 19.51 -22.09 -3.39
CA GLN A 317 18.11 -22.39 -3.66
C GLN A 317 17.47 -21.37 -4.63
N LYS A 318 16.19 -21.60 -4.96
CA LYS A 318 15.40 -20.74 -5.84
C LYS A 318 14.39 -19.91 -5.04
N TYR A 319 14.36 -18.60 -5.28
CA TYR A 319 13.49 -17.67 -4.56
C TYR A 319 12.73 -16.75 -5.51
N TYR A 320 11.54 -16.33 -5.08
CA TYR A 320 10.94 -15.12 -5.64
C TYR A 320 11.73 -13.91 -5.17
N LEU A 321 11.98 -12.98 -6.07
CA LEU A 321 12.67 -11.74 -5.77
C LEU A 321 11.65 -10.63 -5.61
N PHE A 322 11.71 -9.96 -4.47
CA PHE A 322 10.88 -8.81 -4.17
C PHE A 322 11.78 -7.59 -4.22
N MET A 323 11.36 -6.53 -4.89
CA MET A 323 12.07 -5.25 -4.89
C MET A 323 11.14 -4.13 -4.43
N ALA A 324 11.58 -3.37 -3.44
CA ALA A 324 10.81 -2.29 -2.84
C ALA A 324 11.67 -1.06 -2.60
N HIS A 325 11.04 0.11 -2.67
CA HIS A 325 11.64 1.38 -2.27
C HIS A 325 10.64 2.17 -1.44
N GLY A 326 11.12 3.07 -0.60
CA GLY A 326 10.26 3.90 0.22
C GLY A 326 11.02 4.99 0.96
N ARG A 327 10.30 5.69 1.84
CA ARG A 327 10.85 6.70 2.73
C ARG A 327 11.54 6.07 3.94
N ALA A 328 12.55 6.74 4.45
CA ALA A 328 13.30 6.37 5.63
C ALA A 328 13.62 7.64 6.41
N GLU A 329 13.41 7.61 7.72
CA GLU A 329 13.70 8.70 8.65
C GLU A 329 14.53 8.11 9.79
N ASP A 330 15.65 8.74 10.13
CA ASP A 330 16.59 8.29 11.17
C ASP A 330 17.02 6.81 11.05
N GLY A 331 17.27 6.35 9.82
CA GLY A 331 17.65 4.96 9.53
C GLY A 331 16.53 3.93 9.70
N ARG A 332 15.29 4.36 10.01
CA ARG A 332 14.10 3.51 10.08
C ARG A 332 13.34 3.57 8.77
N THR A 333 13.06 2.40 8.19
CA THR A 333 12.30 2.29 6.94
C THR A 333 10.80 2.40 7.20
N HIS A 334 10.13 3.25 6.42
CA HIS A 334 8.68 3.31 6.36
C HIS A 334 8.13 2.33 5.32
N ARG A 335 6.81 2.14 5.36
CA ARG A 335 6.10 1.36 4.35
C ARG A 335 6.33 1.97 2.96
N HIS A 336 6.64 1.11 1.99
CA HIS A 336 6.70 1.47 0.58
C HIS A 336 5.34 1.94 0.03
N ASP A 337 5.33 2.99 -0.78
CA ASP A 337 4.10 3.60 -1.31
C ASP A 337 3.49 2.80 -2.48
N ARG A 338 4.31 2.03 -3.21
CA ARG A 338 3.87 1.10 -4.26
C ARG A 338 4.02 -0.34 -3.80
N GLN A 339 3.24 -1.27 -4.33
CA GLN A 339 3.49 -2.70 -4.11
C GLN A 339 4.91 -3.09 -4.56
N PRO A 340 5.60 -4.01 -3.86
CA PRO A 340 6.90 -4.48 -4.30
C PRO A 340 6.79 -5.09 -5.70
N LEU A 341 7.84 -4.93 -6.50
CA LEU A 341 7.99 -5.68 -7.74
C LEU A 341 8.35 -7.12 -7.38
N ILE A 342 7.54 -8.08 -7.80
CA ILE A 342 7.76 -9.51 -7.51
C ILE A 342 8.11 -10.23 -8.82
N SER A 343 9.20 -11.00 -8.82
CA SER A 343 9.59 -11.79 -9.99
C SER A 343 8.49 -12.77 -10.43
N THR A 344 8.38 -13.00 -11.74
CA THR A 344 7.35 -13.86 -12.33
C THR A 344 7.45 -15.31 -11.81
N TYR A 345 8.69 -15.81 -11.69
CA TYR A 345 9.03 -17.14 -11.21
C TYR A 345 10.20 -17.08 -10.19
N ARG A 346 10.50 -18.22 -9.56
CA ARG A 346 11.61 -18.34 -8.61
C ARG A 346 12.94 -18.43 -9.36
N ALA A 347 13.83 -17.47 -9.12
CA ALA A 347 15.15 -17.40 -9.73
C ALA A 347 16.17 -18.18 -8.88
N ALA A 348 17.08 -18.91 -9.54
CA ALA A 348 18.23 -19.52 -8.88
C ALA A 348 19.34 -18.48 -8.72
N ILE A 349 19.72 -18.16 -7.47
CA ILE A 349 20.69 -17.07 -7.23
C ILE A 349 22.08 -17.41 -7.78
N THR A 350 22.49 -18.68 -7.68
CA THR A 350 23.75 -19.20 -8.23
C THR A 350 23.57 -19.94 -9.55
N GLY A 351 22.42 -19.75 -10.22
CA GLY A 351 22.09 -20.38 -11.50
C GLY A 351 22.71 -19.68 -12.71
N PRO A 352 22.35 -20.11 -13.93
CA PRO A 352 22.71 -19.38 -15.14
C PRO A 352 22.13 -17.95 -15.11
N PRO A 353 22.83 -16.96 -15.70
CA PRO A 353 22.33 -15.59 -15.80
C PRO A 353 20.98 -15.49 -16.53
N GLU A 354 20.03 -14.77 -15.93
CA GLU A 354 18.67 -14.57 -16.45
C GLU A 354 18.25 -13.09 -16.39
N ASP A 355 17.62 -12.58 -17.44
CA ASP A 355 16.94 -11.28 -17.40
C ASP A 355 15.49 -11.49 -16.96
N LEU A 356 15.25 -11.27 -15.67
CA LEU A 356 14.00 -11.60 -14.99
C LEU A 356 12.96 -10.52 -15.21
N THR A 357 11.71 -10.95 -15.36
CA THR A 357 10.54 -10.07 -15.37
C THR A 357 9.78 -10.16 -14.05
N GLY A 358 9.01 -9.14 -13.73
CA GLY A 358 8.18 -9.09 -12.53
C GLY A 358 6.93 -8.24 -12.71
N SER A 359 6.03 -8.33 -11.73
CA SER A 359 4.82 -7.49 -11.67
C SER A 359 4.62 -6.97 -10.25
N ARG A 360 4.13 -5.74 -10.15
CA ARG A 360 3.73 -5.12 -8.87
C ARG A 360 2.31 -5.51 -8.47
N SER A 361 1.52 -6.02 -9.42
CA SER A 361 0.09 -6.27 -9.26
C SER A 361 -0.19 -7.77 -9.07
N PRO A 362 -0.65 -8.21 -7.89
CA PRO A 362 -0.95 -9.61 -7.63
C PRO A 362 -2.06 -10.16 -8.54
N LEU A 363 -1.91 -11.39 -9.04
CA LEU A 363 -2.89 -12.03 -9.93
C LEU A 363 -4.31 -12.02 -9.38
N LEU A 364 -4.50 -12.30 -8.09
CA LEU A 364 -5.82 -12.27 -7.44
C LEU A 364 -6.50 -10.91 -7.54
N ILE A 365 -5.72 -9.82 -7.44
CA ILE A 365 -6.24 -8.45 -7.54
C ILE A 365 -6.52 -8.07 -8.99
N LYS A 366 -5.71 -8.55 -9.95
CA LYS A 366 -6.00 -8.41 -11.39
C LYS A 366 -7.34 -9.07 -11.74
N TYR A 367 -7.57 -10.31 -11.30
CA TYR A 367 -8.84 -11.01 -11.52
C TYR A 367 -10.02 -10.34 -10.80
N HIS A 368 -9.83 -9.85 -9.58
CA HIS A 368 -10.85 -9.04 -8.90
C HIS A 368 -11.29 -7.85 -9.75
N GLY A 369 -10.33 -7.04 -10.21
CA GLY A 369 -10.61 -5.89 -11.07
C GLY A 369 -11.29 -6.29 -12.37
N ALA A 370 -10.79 -7.34 -13.04
CA ALA A 370 -11.36 -7.83 -14.29
C ALA A 370 -12.82 -8.29 -14.15
N PHE A 371 -13.12 -9.11 -13.14
CA PHE A 371 -14.49 -9.59 -12.90
C PHE A 371 -15.45 -8.46 -12.53
N MET A 372 -15.01 -7.49 -11.72
CA MET A 372 -15.84 -6.34 -11.37
C MET A 372 -16.12 -5.45 -12.58
N LEU A 373 -15.14 -5.23 -13.46
CA LEU A 373 -15.35 -4.48 -14.70
C LEU A 373 -16.32 -5.23 -15.64
N ILE A 374 -16.05 -6.49 -15.96
CA ILE A 374 -16.92 -7.29 -16.85
C ILE A 374 -18.36 -7.32 -16.32
N ALA A 375 -18.54 -7.55 -15.02
CA ALA A 375 -19.85 -7.63 -14.40
C ALA A 375 -20.60 -6.29 -14.46
N TRP A 376 -19.98 -5.19 -14.04
CA TRP A 376 -20.70 -3.94 -13.80
C TRP A 376 -20.68 -2.98 -14.97
N THR A 377 -19.60 -2.94 -15.77
CA THR A 377 -19.52 -2.03 -16.92
C THR A 377 -20.15 -2.62 -18.18
N SER A 378 -20.28 -3.95 -18.26
CA SER A 378 -20.79 -4.64 -19.45
C SER A 378 -22.08 -5.41 -19.18
N THR A 379 -22.08 -6.45 -18.34
CA THR A 379 -23.27 -7.31 -18.20
C THR A 379 -24.44 -6.58 -17.53
N VAL A 380 -24.19 -5.77 -16.48
CA VAL A 380 -25.21 -4.91 -15.87
C VAL A 380 -25.75 -3.89 -16.86
N SER A 381 -24.86 -3.12 -17.50
CA SER A 381 -25.25 -2.08 -18.44
C SER A 381 -26.13 -2.61 -19.58
N ALA A 382 -25.69 -3.71 -20.22
CA ALA A 382 -26.45 -4.37 -21.28
C ALA A 382 -27.78 -4.92 -20.78
N GLY A 383 -27.80 -5.55 -19.60
CA GLY A 383 -29.03 -6.10 -19.03
C GLY A 383 -30.05 -5.04 -18.60
N VAL A 384 -29.60 -3.87 -18.14
CA VAL A 384 -30.46 -2.72 -17.84
C VAL A 384 -31.06 -2.14 -19.12
N ILE A 385 -30.25 -1.93 -20.17
CA ILE A 385 -30.73 -1.45 -21.48
C ILE A 385 -31.78 -2.43 -22.05
N MET A 386 -31.49 -3.73 -22.02
CA MET A 386 -32.41 -4.79 -22.45
C MET A 386 -33.74 -4.73 -21.70
N ALA A 387 -33.70 -4.69 -20.36
CA ALA A 387 -34.92 -4.67 -19.56
C ALA A 387 -35.71 -3.35 -19.67
N ARG A 388 -35.07 -2.23 -20.03
CA ARG A 388 -35.73 -0.92 -20.07
C ARG A 388 -36.36 -0.60 -21.43
N TYR A 389 -35.70 -0.95 -22.53
CA TYR A 389 -36.08 -0.48 -23.87
C TYR A 389 -36.60 -1.58 -24.80
N PHE A 390 -36.29 -2.85 -24.52
CA PHE A 390 -36.58 -3.98 -25.41
C PHE A 390 -37.75 -4.87 -24.95
N LYS A 391 -38.54 -4.44 -23.95
CA LYS A 391 -39.70 -5.22 -23.48
C LYS A 391 -40.76 -5.50 -24.56
N PRO A 392 -41.11 -4.54 -25.43
CA PRO A 392 -42.09 -4.78 -26.49
C PRO A 392 -41.52 -5.65 -27.61
N ASP A 393 -40.22 -5.50 -27.89
CA ASP A 393 -39.55 -6.08 -29.06
C ASP A 393 -39.58 -7.62 -29.04
N TRP A 394 -39.67 -8.22 -30.23
CA TRP A 394 -39.83 -9.67 -30.47
C TRP A 394 -41.04 -10.31 -29.76
N PRO A 395 -42.27 -9.82 -29.98
CA PRO A 395 -43.46 -10.32 -29.27
C PRO A 395 -43.76 -11.79 -29.56
N GLU A 396 -43.43 -12.29 -30.75
CA GLU A 396 -43.70 -13.67 -31.18
C GLU A 396 -42.57 -14.66 -30.88
N ARG A 397 -41.38 -14.18 -30.45
CA ARG A 397 -40.24 -15.06 -30.18
C ARG A 397 -40.10 -15.32 -28.69
N ASN A 398 -39.93 -16.58 -28.35
CA ASN A 398 -39.64 -17.01 -26.99
C ASN A 398 -38.33 -17.79 -26.95
N ILE A 399 -37.55 -17.58 -25.90
CA ILE A 399 -36.36 -18.38 -25.57
C ILE A 399 -36.72 -19.16 -24.31
N LEU A 400 -36.64 -20.50 -24.36
CA LEU A 400 -36.97 -21.37 -23.22
C LEU A 400 -38.33 -21.03 -22.58
N GLY A 401 -39.36 -20.79 -23.42
CA GLY A 401 -40.73 -20.51 -22.97
C GLY A 401 -40.97 -19.14 -22.34
N GLN A 402 -40.03 -18.19 -22.46
CA GLN A 402 -40.20 -16.81 -21.97
C GLN A 402 -39.79 -15.79 -23.03
N LYS A 403 -40.27 -14.55 -22.88
CA LYS A 403 -39.93 -13.43 -23.75
C LYS A 403 -38.41 -13.22 -23.84
N VAL A 404 -37.92 -12.92 -25.05
CA VAL A 404 -36.48 -12.74 -25.35
C VAL A 404 -35.79 -11.79 -24.36
N TRP A 405 -36.33 -10.57 -24.19
CA TRP A 405 -35.74 -9.56 -23.31
C TRP A 405 -35.58 -10.05 -21.87
N PHE A 406 -36.56 -10.83 -21.38
CA PHE A 406 -36.58 -11.30 -19.99
C PHE A 406 -35.50 -12.36 -19.78
N GLN A 407 -35.32 -13.25 -20.76
CA GLN A 407 -34.27 -14.27 -20.73
C GLN A 407 -32.88 -13.67 -20.83
N LEU A 408 -32.67 -12.73 -21.75
CA LEU A 408 -31.38 -12.05 -21.91
C LEU A 408 -31.03 -11.24 -20.65
N HIS A 409 -31.99 -10.49 -20.09
CA HIS A 409 -31.79 -9.80 -18.81
C HIS A 409 -31.43 -10.78 -17.70
N ARG A 410 -32.20 -11.86 -17.54
CA ARG A 410 -31.96 -12.88 -16.51
C ARG A 410 -30.58 -13.51 -16.65
N MET A 411 -30.19 -13.91 -17.86
CA MET A 411 -28.88 -14.48 -18.13
C MET A 411 -27.74 -13.50 -17.77
N LEU A 412 -27.82 -12.26 -18.24
CA LEU A 412 -26.82 -11.23 -17.96
C LEU A 412 -26.71 -10.92 -16.46
N MET A 413 -27.84 -10.80 -15.76
CA MET A 413 -27.85 -10.56 -14.31
C MET A 413 -27.31 -11.75 -13.51
N THR A 414 -27.61 -12.99 -13.92
CA THR A 414 -27.02 -14.19 -13.29
C THR A 414 -25.50 -14.19 -13.46
N ILE A 415 -24.99 -13.88 -14.66
CA ILE A 415 -23.55 -13.77 -14.90
C ILE A 415 -22.94 -12.66 -14.01
N THR A 416 -23.58 -11.50 -13.92
CA THR A 416 -23.14 -10.41 -13.03
C THR A 416 -22.99 -10.90 -11.60
N VAL A 417 -23.99 -11.58 -11.05
CA VAL A 417 -23.98 -12.05 -9.65
C VAL A 417 -22.86 -13.05 -9.43
N LEU A 418 -22.67 -14.01 -10.34
CA LEU A 418 -21.60 -15.00 -10.24
C LEU A 418 -20.21 -14.36 -10.29
N LEU A 419 -19.97 -13.47 -11.26
CA LEU A 419 -18.70 -12.74 -11.37
C LEU A 419 -18.45 -11.85 -10.15
N THR A 420 -19.48 -11.19 -9.63
CA THR A 420 -19.37 -10.36 -8.43
C THR A 420 -19.04 -11.21 -7.20
N LEU A 421 -19.67 -12.39 -7.04
CA LEU A 421 -19.39 -13.32 -5.94
C LEU A 421 -17.93 -13.80 -5.96
N VAL A 422 -17.47 -14.29 -7.11
CA VAL A 422 -16.08 -14.76 -7.25
C VAL A 422 -15.12 -13.59 -7.03
N GLY A 423 -15.31 -12.48 -7.74
CA GLY A 423 -14.44 -11.32 -7.66
C GLY A 423 -14.38 -10.72 -6.25
N PHE A 424 -15.48 -10.72 -5.49
CA PHE A 424 -15.52 -10.17 -4.14
C PHE A 424 -14.63 -10.93 -3.15
N VAL A 425 -14.49 -12.24 -3.30
CA VAL A 425 -13.71 -13.08 -2.37
C VAL A 425 -12.20 -12.91 -2.57
N LEU A 426 -11.74 -12.63 -3.79
CA LEU A 426 -10.31 -12.62 -4.15
C LEU A 426 -9.45 -11.63 -3.32
N PRO A 427 -9.86 -10.38 -3.06
CA PRO A 427 -9.07 -9.47 -2.22
C PRO A 427 -8.96 -9.92 -0.76
N PHE A 428 -9.99 -10.59 -0.22
CA PHE A 428 -9.95 -11.13 1.15
C PHE A 428 -9.01 -12.32 1.25
N MET A 429 -9.02 -13.21 0.26
CA MET A 429 -8.02 -14.27 0.14
C MET A 429 -6.61 -13.68 0.05
N TYR A 430 -6.44 -12.61 -0.75
CA TYR A 430 -5.14 -11.97 -0.88
C TYR A 430 -4.66 -11.30 0.41
N ARG A 431 -5.56 -10.66 1.15
CA ARG A 431 -5.18 -10.01 2.40
C ARG A 431 -5.10 -10.96 3.59
N GLY A 432 -5.73 -12.13 3.51
CA GLY A 432 -5.97 -12.99 4.67
C GLY A 432 -6.88 -12.34 5.72
N GLY A 433 -7.66 -11.31 5.32
CA GLY A 433 -8.46 -10.50 6.25
C GLY A 433 -8.83 -9.12 5.71
N TRP A 434 -9.29 -8.23 6.61
CA TRP A 434 -9.72 -6.88 6.25
C TRP A 434 -8.54 -5.91 6.06
N SER A 435 -8.58 -5.10 5.00
CA SER A 435 -7.59 -4.05 4.76
C SER A 435 -8.12 -2.68 5.22
N LYS A 436 -7.67 -2.21 6.39
CA LYS A 436 -7.99 -0.85 6.87
C LYS A 436 -7.48 0.27 5.94
N ARG A 437 -6.49 -0.02 5.10
CA ARG A 437 -5.84 0.94 4.19
C ARG A 437 -6.46 0.99 2.79
N ALA A 438 -7.43 0.13 2.48
CA ALA A 438 -8.19 0.20 1.23
C ALA A 438 -9.27 1.31 1.25
N GLY A 439 -9.32 2.12 2.31
CA GLY A 439 -10.25 3.24 2.46
C GLY A 439 -11.71 2.78 2.49
N ILE A 440 -12.58 3.53 1.83
CA ILE A 440 -14.03 3.25 1.77
C ILE A 440 -14.40 2.18 0.73
N HIS A 441 -13.50 1.85 -0.21
CA HIS A 441 -13.74 0.91 -1.30
C HIS A 441 -14.32 -0.45 -0.83
N PRO A 442 -13.72 -1.18 0.14
CA PRO A 442 -14.26 -2.48 0.55
C PRO A 442 -15.62 -2.37 1.26
N TYR A 443 -15.92 -1.25 1.93
CA TYR A 443 -17.23 -1.04 2.55
C TYR A 443 -18.33 -0.87 1.48
N LEU A 444 -18.08 -0.04 0.46
CA LEU A 444 -19.00 0.10 -0.67
C LEU A 444 -19.12 -1.20 -1.46
N GLY A 445 -18.02 -1.94 -1.64
CA GLY A 445 -18.03 -3.27 -2.24
C GLY A 445 -18.92 -4.27 -1.49
N CYS A 446 -18.93 -4.24 -0.16
CA CYS A 446 -19.84 -5.06 0.65
C CYS A 446 -21.31 -4.67 0.45
N VAL A 447 -21.61 -3.36 0.34
CA VAL A 447 -22.95 -2.88 0.01
C VAL A 447 -23.38 -3.35 -1.37
N VAL A 448 -22.51 -3.21 -2.38
CA VAL A 448 -22.77 -3.69 -3.74
C VAL A 448 -23.02 -5.20 -3.77
N MET A 449 -22.22 -5.99 -3.05
CA MET A 449 -22.41 -7.44 -2.90
C MET A 449 -23.78 -7.78 -2.30
N ALA A 450 -24.14 -7.14 -1.17
CA ALA A 450 -25.42 -7.38 -0.52
C ALA A 450 -26.59 -7.04 -1.45
N LEU A 451 -26.56 -5.88 -2.12
CA LEU A 451 -27.60 -5.48 -3.06
C LEU A 451 -27.68 -6.41 -4.27
N ALA A 452 -26.54 -6.88 -4.79
CA ALA A 452 -26.47 -7.82 -5.90
C ALA A 452 -27.10 -9.18 -5.56
N VAL A 453 -26.98 -9.65 -4.32
CA VAL A 453 -27.62 -10.90 -3.85
C VAL A 453 -29.09 -10.70 -3.51
N ILE A 454 -29.48 -9.54 -2.97
CA ILE A 454 -30.88 -9.23 -2.68
C ILE A 454 -31.74 -9.21 -3.97
N GLN A 455 -31.18 -8.76 -5.09
CA GLN A 455 -31.90 -8.68 -6.37
C GLN A 455 -32.48 -10.02 -6.87
N PRO A 456 -31.69 -11.11 -7.01
CA PRO A 456 -32.25 -12.41 -7.39
C PRO A 456 -33.17 -12.99 -6.31
N VAL A 457 -32.91 -12.75 -5.02
CA VAL A 457 -33.83 -13.16 -3.94
C VAL A 457 -35.20 -12.50 -4.10
N MET A 458 -35.24 -11.19 -4.33
CA MET A 458 -36.50 -10.50 -4.64
C MET A 458 -37.15 -11.04 -5.92
N ALA A 459 -36.36 -11.39 -6.93
CA ALA A 459 -36.86 -11.98 -8.17
C ALA A 459 -37.49 -13.37 -7.99
N LEU A 460 -37.08 -14.15 -6.99
CA LEU A 460 -37.73 -15.43 -6.64
C LEU A 460 -39.15 -15.20 -6.09
N PHE A 461 -39.35 -14.13 -5.32
CA PHE A 461 -40.66 -13.75 -4.77
C PHE A 461 -41.48 -12.86 -5.73
N ARG A 462 -41.13 -12.85 -7.02
CA ARG A 462 -41.79 -12.06 -8.06
C ARG A 462 -43.28 -12.47 -8.20
N PRO A 463 -44.25 -11.62 -7.87
CA PRO A 463 -45.69 -11.96 -7.97
C PRO A 463 -46.15 -12.20 -9.40
N ALA A 464 -47.29 -12.89 -9.60
CA ALA A 464 -47.91 -13.03 -10.91
C ALA A 464 -48.20 -11.65 -11.57
N PRO A 465 -48.23 -11.55 -12.92
CA PRO A 465 -48.38 -10.27 -13.62
C PRO A 465 -49.63 -9.47 -13.25
N ASP A 466 -50.71 -10.17 -12.90
CA ASP A 466 -52.04 -9.67 -12.53
C ASP A 466 -52.23 -9.44 -11.00
N ALA A 467 -51.24 -9.82 -10.19
CA ALA A 467 -51.34 -9.70 -8.73
C ALA A 467 -51.31 -8.23 -8.25
N SER A 468 -52.16 -7.88 -7.29
CA SER A 468 -52.30 -6.50 -6.76
C SER A 468 -51.01 -5.92 -6.16
N ARG A 469 -50.14 -6.76 -5.59
CA ARG A 469 -48.86 -6.34 -4.99
C ARG A 469 -47.69 -6.27 -5.97
N ARG A 470 -47.93 -6.52 -7.27
CA ARG A 470 -46.90 -6.52 -8.33
C ARG A 470 -46.14 -5.20 -8.44
N TYR A 471 -46.81 -4.07 -8.17
CA TYR A 471 -46.19 -2.74 -8.23
C TYR A 471 -45.10 -2.56 -7.16
N ILE A 472 -45.25 -3.14 -5.97
CA ILE A 472 -44.25 -3.08 -4.88
C ILE A 472 -42.96 -3.75 -5.35
N PHE A 473 -43.08 -4.96 -5.90
CA PHE A 473 -41.94 -5.67 -6.49
C PHE A 473 -41.27 -4.83 -7.59
N ASN A 474 -42.05 -4.25 -8.51
CA ASN A 474 -41.49 -3.49 -9.62
C ASN A 474 -40.69 -2.27 -9.12
N TRP A 475 -41.20 -1.52 -8.14
CA TRP A 475 -40.50 -0.38 -7.54
C TRP A 475 -39.26 -0.79 -6.75
N MET A 476 -39.36 -1.81 -5.91
CA MET A 476 -38.23 -2.32 -5.12
C MET A 476 -37.12 -2.85 -6.03
N HIS A 477 -37.45 -3.71 -6.99
CA HIS A 477 -36.48 -4.29 -7.91
C HIS A 477 -35.77 -3.22 -8.76
N PHE A 478 -36.52 -2.23 -9.25
CA PHE A 478 -35.97 -1.10 -9.99
C PHE A 478 -35.09 -0.21 -9.11
N GLY A 479 -35.58 0.19 -7.94
CA GLY A 479 -34.87 1.08 -7.01
C GLY A 479 -33.59 0.45 -6.48
N THR A 480 -33.67 -0.76 -5.93
CA THR A 480 -32.51 -1.50 -5.42
C THR A 480 -31.47 -1.73 -6.51
N GLY A 481 -31.89 -2.05 -7.75
CA GLY A 481 -30.98 -2.24 -8.88
C GLY A 481 -30.25 -0.96 -9.28
N THR A 482 -30.97 0.15 -9.31
CA THR A 482 -30.40 1.46 -9.64
C THR A 482 -29.39 1.90 -8.57
N VAL A 483 -29.73 1.73 -7.29
CA VAL A 483 -28.81 2.02 -6.18
C VAL A 483 -27.56 1.14 -6.27
N ALA A 484 -27.71 -0.17 -6.52
CA ALA A 484 -26.58 -1.07 -6.67
C ALA A 484 -25.64 -0.63 -7.81
N GLN A 485 -26.21 -0.25 -8.96
CA GLN A 485 -25.44 0.22 -10.11
C GLN A 485 -24.66 1.51 -9.79
N VAL A 486 -25.29 2.51 -9.17
CA VAL A 486 -24.64 3.78 -8.81
C VAL A 486 -23.48 3.54 -7.82
N VAL A 487 -23.73 2.76 -6.76
CA VAL A 487 -22.69 2.45 -5.77
C VAL A 487 -21.57 1.63 -6.39
N ALA A 488 -21.86 0.71 -7.32
CA ALA A 488 -20.85 -0.08 -8.02
C ALA A 488 -19.93 0.80 -8.88
N VAL A 489 -20.48 1.77 -9.62
CA VAL A 489 -19.68 2.74 -10.39
C VAL A 489 -18.71 3.46 -9.47
N ILE A 490 -19.18 4.04 -8.37
CA ILE A 490 -18.33 4.73 -7.38
C ILE A 490 -17.24 3.78 -6.85
N THR A 491 -17.62 2.55 -6.53
CA THR A 491 -16.70 1.53 -6.01
C THR A 491 -15.59 1.18 -7.01
N ILE A 492 -15.90 1.09 -8.30
CA ILE A 492 -14.93 0.80 -9.38
C ILE A 492 -13.92 1.94 -9.53
N PHE A 493 -14.38 3.20 -9.54
CA PHE A 493 -13.46 4.36 -9.58
C PHE A 493 -12.51 4.37 -8.38
N LEU A 494 -13.02 4.08 -7.17
CA LEU A 494 -12.16 3.96 -5.99
C LEU A 494 -11.20 2.76 -6.07
N GLY A 495 -11.60 1.70 -6.77
CA GLY A 495 -10.81 0.50 -7.03
C GLY A 495 -9.61 0.76 -7.95
N THR A 496 -9.79 1.55 -9.02
CA THR A 496 -8.70 1.89 -9.95
C THR A 496 -7.61 2.75 -9.35
N HIS A 497 -7.93 3.49 -8.27
CA HIS A 497 -6.95 4.27 -7.51
C HIS A 497 -6.28 3.50 -6.37
N GLN A 498 -6.56 2.19 -6.22
CA GLN A 498 -5.88 1.37 -5.21
C GLN A 498 -4.45 1.04 -5.64
N GLN A 499 -3.51 1.18 -4.71
CA GLN A 499 -2.09 0.84 -4.89
C GLN A 499 -1.85 -0.62 -5.34
N ALA A 500 -2.82 -1.52 -5.10
CA ALA A 500 -2.69 -2.94 -5.40
C ALA A 500 -2.85 -3.30 -6.89
N LEU A 501 -3.51 -2.44 -7.68
CA LEU A 501 -3.68 -2.64 -9.13
C LEU A 501 -2.95 -1.55 -9.96
N SER A 502 -2.43 -0.51 -9.30
CA SER A 502 -1.50 0.53 -9.81
C SER A 502 -1.66 0.88 -11.29
N LEU A 503 -2.90 1.11 -11.74
CA LEU A 503 -3.18 1.43 -13.14
C LEU A 503 -2.63 2.82 -13.49
N PRO A 504 -2.19 3.03 -14.74
CA PRO A 504 -1.68 4.33 -15.17
C PRO A 504 -2.78 5.39 -15.06
N ALA A 505 -2.52 6.39 -14.23
CA ALA A 505 -3.33 7.59 -14.11
C ALA A 505 -2.72 8.72 -14.97
N PRO A 506 -3.52 9.58 -15.61
CA PRO A 506 -5.00 9.66 -15.55
C PRO A 506 -5.71 8.77 -16.58
N TRP A 507 -4.98 8.04 -17.43
CA TRP A 507 -5.53 7.30 -18.57
C TRP A 507 -6.64 6.32 -18.20
N SER A 508 -6.42 5.47 -17.19
CA SER A 508 -7.41 4.44 -16.77
C SER A 508 -8.70 5.06 -16.26
N THR A 509 -8.61 6.15 -15.48
CA THR A 509 -9.77 6.93 -15.02
C THR A 509 -10.51 7.56 -16.20
N GLY A 510 -9.80 8.08 -17.21
CA GLY A 510 -10.39 8.65 -18.42
C GLY A 510 -11.19 7.62 -19.23
N VAL A 511 -10.66 6.40 -19.40
CA VAL A 511 -11.38 5.33 -20.09
C VAL A 511 -12.65 4.91 -19.34
N LEU A 512 -12.59 4.79 -18.00
CA LEU A 512 -13.79 4.50 -17.20
C LEU A 512 -14.84 5.62 -17.28
N ALA A 513 -14.40 6.88 -17.23
CA ALA A 513 -15.29 8.03 -17.39
C ALA A 513 -15.95 8.02 -18.78
N PHE A 514 -15.21 7.68 -19.84
CA PHE A 514 -15.76 7.50 -21.17
C PHE A 514 -16.83 6.39 -21.20
N ILE A 515 -16.56 5.22 -20.63
CA ILE A 515 -17.52 4.11 -20.57
C ILE A 515 -18.82 4.55 -19.86
N LEU A 516 -18.71 5.31 -18.77
CA LEU A 516 -19.86 5.84 -18.03
C LEU A 516 -20.67 6.83 -18.88
N VAL A 517 -20.00 7.82 -19.50
CA VAL A 517 -20.65 8.80 -20.37
C VAL A 517 -21.32 8.11 -21.55
N TRP A 518 -20.65 7.13 -22.17
CA TRP A 518 -21.17 6.34 -23.26
C TRP A 518 -22.44 5.56 -22.88
N PHE A 519 -22.48 4.98 -21.67
CA PHE A 519 -23.68 4.35 -21.13
C PHE A 519 -24.83 5.35 -20.94
N VAL A 520 -24.56 6.54 -20.38
CA VAL A 520 -25.57 7.59 -20.20
C VAL A 520 -26.12 8.07 -21.55
N LEU A 521 -25.24 8.31 -22.54
CA LEU A 521 -25.62 8.72 -23.89
C LEU A 521 -26.50 7.68 -24.57
N ALA A 522 -26.14 6.40 -24.52
CA ALA A 522 -26.95 5.32 -25.10
C ALA A 522 -28.36 5.27 -24.46
N ASN A 523 -28.46 5.39 -23.14
CA ASN A 523 -29.76 5.44 -22.45
C ASN A 523 -30.55 6.70 -22.82
N LEU A 524 -29.89 7.86 -22.96
CA LEU A 524 -30.54 9.10 -23.38
C LEU A 524 -31.11 8.97 -24.80
N VAL A 525 -30.31 8.48 -25.76
CA VAL A 525 -30.76 8.26 -27.14
C VAL A 525 -31.96 7.32 -27.20
N LEU A 526 -31.90 6.19 -26.48
CA LEU A 526 -33.00 5.23 -26.41
C LEU A 526 -34.24 5.80 -25.69
N GLU A 527 -34.06 6.64 -24.67
CA GLU A 527 -35.16 7.31 -23.96
C GLU A 527 -35.85 8.38 -24.81
N VAL A 528 -35.07 9.22 -25.52
CA VAL A 528 -35.58 10.23 -26.46
C VAL A 528 -36.35 9.55 -27.58
N HIS A 529 -35.82 8.45 -28.12
CA HIS A 529 -36.51 7.63 -29.12
C HIS A 529 -37.81 7.05 -28.56
N ARG A 530 -37.80 6.45 -27.37
CA ARG A 530 -38.99 5.89 -26.71
C ARG A 530 -40.10 6.93 -26.49
N ARG A 531 -39.74 8.20 -26.27
CA ARG A 531 -40.69 9.31 -26.08
C ARG A 531 -41.17 9.94 -27.40
N GLY A 532 -40.72 9.45 -28.55
CA GLY A 532 -41.15 9.92 -29.87
C GLY A 532 -40.51 11.24 -30.34
N PHE A 533 -39.50 11.76 -29.64
CA PHE A 533 -38.84 13.02 -30.00
C PHE A 533 -37.82 12.89 -31.15
N LEU A 534 -37.44 11.67 -31.51
CA LEU A 534 -36.62 11.38 -32.69
C LEU A 534 -37.53 10.89 -33.81
N PRO A 535 -37.84 11.71 -34.84
CA PRO A 535 -38.67 11.32 -35.98
C PRO A 535 -37.89 10.46 -36.98
N ILE A 536 -37.11 9.49 -36.49
CA ILE A 536 -36.24 8.62 -37.30
C ILE A 536 -37.09 7.69 -38.17
N GLY A 537 -38.31 7.36 -37.73
CA GLY A 537 -39.31 6.69 -38.57
C GLY A 537 -39.60 7.45 -39.87
N LYS A 538 -39.56 8.79 -39.89
CA LYS A 538 -39.69 9.58 -41.13
C LYS A 538 -38.42 9.56 -41.97
N TYR A 539 -37.23 9.56 -41.36
CA TYR A 539 -35.96 9.59 -42.08
C TYR A 539 -35.67 8.26 -42.79
N PHE A 540 -35.84 7.11 -42.11
CA PHE A 540 -35.68 5.79 -42.75
C PHE A 540 -36.81 5.49 -43.74
N LYS A 541 -38.02 5.99 -43.50
CA LYS A 541 -39.11 5.93 -44.49
C LYS A 541 -38.73 6.70 -45.76
N ASN A 542 -38.14 7.89 -45.64
CA ASN A 542 -37.65 8.64 -46.80
C ASN A 542 -36.51 7.95 -47.54
N VAL A 543 -35.55 7.31 -46.83
CA VAL A 543 -34.47 6.55 -47.48
C VAL A 543 -35.00 5.31 -48.21
N LYS A 544 -35.91 4.54 -47.59
CA LYS A 544 -36.52 3.35 -48.22
C LYS A 544 -37.36 3.75 -49.45
N ILE A 545 -38.17 4.81 -49.36
CA ILE A 545 -38.91 5.39 -50.50
C ILE A 545 -37.95 5.80 -51.62
N TYR A 546 -36.83 6.45 -51.30
CA TYR A 546 -35.83 6.84 -52.31
C TYR A 546 -35.18 5.63 -52.98
N THR A 547 -35.03 4.51 -52.26
CA THR A 547 -34.44 3.28 -52.81
C THR A 547 -35.45 2.49 -53.65
N GLU A 548 -36.74 2.50 -53.29
CA GLU A 548 -37.83 1.89 -54.08
C GLU A 548 -38.11 2.68 -55.36
N HIS A 549 -38.10 4.03 -55.31
CA HIS A 549 -38.30 4.87 -56.50
C HIS A 549 -37.17 4.81 -57.53
N ILE A 550 -35.96 4.39 -57.15
CA ILE A 550 -34.87 4.13 -58.11
C ILE A 550 -35.14 2.86 -58.93
N ASN A 551 -36.04 1.98 -58.48
CA ASN A 551 -36.32 0.68 -59.11
C ASN A 551 -37.70 0.59 -59.80
N SER A 552 -38.53 1.63 -59.79
CA SER A 552 -39.82 1.60 -60.48
C SER A 552 -40.12 2.92 -61.20
N ASP A 553 -39.93 2.91 -62.52
CA ASP A 553 -40.66 3.80 -63.44
C ASP A 553 -42.11 3.32 -63.46
N ASP A 554 -42.99 3.95 -62.68
CA ASP A 554 -44.40 4.17 -63.02
C ASP A 554 -45.06 5.10 -61.99
N LYS A 555 -45.80 6.09 -62.49
CA LYS A 555 -46.49 7.11 -61.71
C LYS A 555 -47.90 6.65 -61.34
N GLU A 556 -48.15 6.37 -60.07
CA GLU A 556 -49.49 6.56 -59.47
C GLU A 556 -49.38 7.07 -58.02
N GLU A 557 -50.12 8.14 -57.72
CA GLU A 557 -50.19 8.78 -56.41
C GLU A 557 -51.15 7.99 -55.51
N VAL A 558 -50.62 7.00 -54.79
CA VAL A 558 -51.37 6.24 -53.78
C VAL A 558 -51.16 6.88 -52.41
N VAL A 559 -52.26 7.26 -51.75
CA VAL A 559 -52.26 7.70 -50.34
C VAL A 559 -51.87 6.51 -49.45
N PHE A 560 -50.59 6.44 -49.08
CA PHE A 560 -50.05 5.43 -48.17
C PHE A 560 -50.42 5.74 -46.71
N VAL A 561 -51.40 5.00 -46.17
CA VAL A 561 -51.53 4.78 -44.74
C VAL A 561 -50.41 3.79 -44.34
N PRO A 562 -49.43 4.18 -43.50
CA PRO A 562 -48.35 3.26 -43.12
C PRO A 562 -48.91 2.07 -42.34
N ASP A 563 -48.49 0.87 -42.73
CA ASP A 563 -48.79 -0.37 -42.03
C ASP A 563 -48.15 -0.34 -40.63
N GLU A 564 -48.91 -0.66 -39.58
CA GLU A 564 -48.44 -0.63 -38.18
C GLU A 564 -47.24 -1.58 -37.99
N ASN A 565 -47.20 -2.68 -38.76
CA ASN A 565 -46.11 -3.65 -38.75
C ASN A 565 -44.79 -3.11 -39.32
N GLU A 566 -44.85 -2.30 -40.39
CA GLU A 566 -43.63 -1.68 -40.95
C GLU A 566 -43.04 -0.67 -39.98
N THR A 567 -43.88 0.14 -39.36
CA THR A 567 -43.45 1.17 -38.38
C THR A 567 -42.78 0.51 -37.17
N TYR A 568 -43.34 -0.61 -36.69
CA TYR A 568 -42.77 -1.43 -35.61
C TYR A 568 -41.41 -2.03 -35.98
N SER A 569 -41.25 -2.49 -37.23
CA SER A 569 -39.99 -3.08 -37.71
C SER A 569 -38.84 -2.07 -37.76
N VAL A 570 -39.12 -0.83 -38.17
CA VAL A 570 -38.13 0.26 -38.30
C VAL A 570 -37.69 0.75 -36.91
N GLU A 571 -38.61 0.87 -35.95
CA GLU A 571 -38.28 1.23 -34.57
C GLU A 571 -37.42 0.15 -33.87
N SER A 572 -37.78 -1.12 -34.04
CA SER A 572 -36.98 -2.25 -33.55
C SER A 572 -35.59 -2.29 -34.19
N CYS A 573 -35.47 -1.95 -35.49
CA CYS A 573 -34.18 -1.87 -36.19
C CYS A 573 -33.27 -0.80 -35.57
N PHE A 574 -33.78 0.41 -35.35
CA PHE A 574 -33.00 1.50 -34.74
C PHE A 574 -32.45 1.13 -33.35
N LYS A 575 -33.29 0.59 -32.47
CA LYS A 575 -32.84 0.16 -31.12
C LYS A 575 -31.75 -0.89 -31.20
N ASN A 576 -31.88 -1.88 -32.08
CA ASN A 576 -30.89 -2.92 -32.29
C ASN A 576 -29.55 -2.35 -32.78
N ILE A 577 -29.57 -1.37 -33.70
CA ILE A 577 -28.37 -0.67 -34.16
C ILE A 577 -27.70 0.07 -33.00
N VAL A 578 -28.45 0.85 -32.22
CA VAL A 578 -27.90 1.58 -31.06
C VAL A 578 -27.30 0.62 -30.04
N LEU A 579 -27.98 -0.50 -29.75
CA LEU A 579 -27.46 -1.53 -28.84
C LEU A 579 -26.19 -2.18 -29.39
N ALA A 580 -26.15 -2.53 -30.68
CA ALA A 580 -24.97 -3.12 -31.30
C ALA A 580 -23.76 -2.18 -31.25
N ILE A 581 -23.97 -0.90 -31.62
CA ILE A 581 -22.94 0.15 -31.53
C ILE A 581 -22.47 0.30 -30.08
N TYR A 582 -23.40 0.35 -29.11
CA TYR A 582 -23.08 0.45 -27.70
C TYR A 582 -22.19 -0.71 -27.24
N LEU A 583 -22.58 -1.96 -27.56
CA LEU A 583 -21.86 -3.16 -27.16
C LEU A 583 -20.48 -3.25 -27.81
N CYS A 584 -20.34 -2.93 -29.10
CA CYS A 584 -19.05 -2.94 -29.80
C CYS A 584 -18.07 -1.93 -29.19
N VAL A 585 -18.53 -0.70 -28.95
CA VAL A 585 -17.70 0.34 -28.34
C VAL A 585 -17.34 -0.04 -26.89
N ASN A 586 -18.31 -0.48 -26.09
CA ASN A 586 -18.07 -0.91 -24.71
C ASN A 586 -17.07 -2.07 -24.64
N LEU A 587 -17.18 -3.05 -25.55
CA LEU A 587 -16.25 -4.16 -25.65
C LEU A 587 -14.83 -3.68 -25.94
N GLY A 588 -14.63 -2.79 -26.91
CA GLY A 588 -13.31 -2.26 -27.25
C GLY A 588 -12.61 -1.52 -26.09
N PHE A 589 -13.34 -0.66 -25.38
CA PHE A 589 -12.79 0.03 -24.21
C PHE A 589 -12.57 -0.91 -23.01
N LEU A 590 -13.48 -1.86 -22.78
CA LEU A 590 -13.29 -2.89 -21.76
C LEU A 590 -12.06 -3.76 -22.05
N THR A 591 -11.88 -4.22 -23.30
CA THR A 591 -10.70 -5.03 -23.67
C THR A 591 -9.41 -4.25 -23.47
N THR A 592 -9.43 -2.95 -23.73
CA THR A 592 -8.28 -2.07 -23.49
C THR A 592 -7.95 -1.98 -21.99
N LEU A 593 -8.96 -1.80 -21.12
CA LEU A 593 -8.76 -1.81 -19.66
C LEU A 593 -8.26 -3.16 -19.15
N LEU A 594 -8.82 -4.26 -19.63
CA LEU A 594 -8.41 -5.62 -19.24
C LEU A 594 -6.97 -5.92 -19.69
N TRP A 595 -6.59 -5.47 -20.88
CA TRP A 595 -5.22 -5.57 -21.37
C TRP A 595 -4.25 -4.78 -20.47
N THR A 596 -4.60 -3.55 -20.08
CA THR A 596 -3.79 -2.79 -19.13
C THR A 596 -3.70 -3.45 -17.76
N ILE A 597 -4.79 -4.01 -17.23
CA ILE A 597 -4.77 -4.81 -15.99
C ILE A 597 -3.82 -6.01 -16.11
N SER A 598 -3.78 -6.65 -17.28
CA SER A 598 -2.86 -7.75 -17.54
C SER A 598 -1.40 -7.29 -17.52
N ALA A 599 -1.12 -6.11 -18.08
CA ALA A 599 0.23 -5.58 -18.26
C ALA A 599 0.88 -5.00 -16.98
N VAL A 600 0.10 -4.60 -15.97
CA VAL A 600 0.61 -3.96 -14.71
C VAL A 600 1.13 -4.91 -13.64
#